data_AF-A0A956EJ09-F1
#
_entry.id   AF-A0A956EJ09-F1
#
_cell.length_a   1.000
_cell.length_b   1.000
_cell.length_c   1.000
_cell.angle_alpha   90.00
_cell.angle_beta   90.00
_cell.angle_gamma   90.00
#
_symmetry.space_group_name_H-M   'P 1'
#
loop_
_entity.id
_entity.type
_entity.pdbx_description
1 polymer ?
#
loop_
_entity_poly.entity_id
_entity_poly.type
_entity_poly.pdbx_seq_one_letter_code
_entity_poly.pdbx_strand_id
1 'polypeptide(L)'
;HFGPELAVRFEGGRAVEAAMALPAGLSCDEAAAWAGFRRAMPPIRHPDRCAWPGLSERHRLARGVAGELSPATGVLHVWRIADR
;
A
#
# COMPACT_ATOMS: atom_id res chain seq x y z
N HIS A 1 10.12 18.01 3.41
CA HIS A 1 10.87 16.87 2.86
C HIS A 1 10.89 15.78 3.91
N PHE A 2 10.23 14.66 3.63
CA PHE A 2 10.28 13.48 4.51
C PHE A 2 11.49 12.61 4.11
N GLY A 3 11.98 11.80 5.05
CA GLY A 3 13.18 10.97 4.84
C GLY A 3 12.97 9.84 3.82
N PRO A 4 14.05 9.13 3.42
CA PRO A 4 14.01 8.11 2.37
C PRO A 4 13.16 6.88 2.70
N GLU A 5 12.75 6.71 3.96
CA GLU A 5 12.05 5.52 4.47
C GLU A 5 10.52 5.67 4.50
N LEU A 6 10.01 6.89 4.74
CA LEU A 6 8.58 7.15 4.92
C LEU A 6 8.24 8.61 4.57
N ALA A 7 7.30 8.80 3.64
CA ALA A 7 6.63 10.06 3.37
C ALA A 7 5.13 9.93 3.68
N VAL A 8 4.52 10.96 4.28
CA VAL A 8 3.08 10.99 4.59
C VAL A 8 2.48 12.34 4.20
N ARG A 9 1.38 12.33 3.45
CA ARG A 9 0.59 13.52 3.12
C ARG A 9 -0.65 13.60 3.99
N PHE A 10 -0.90 14.80 4.49
CA PHE A 10 -2.03 15.12 5.36
C PHE A 10 -2.98 16.12 4.70
N GLU A 11 -4.27 15.97 4.98
CA GLU A 11 -5.34 16.85 4.50
C GLU A 11 -6.42 16.93 5.58
N GLY A 12 -6.87 18.14 5.94
CA GLY A 12 -7.87 18.35 6.99
C GLY A 12 -7.52 17.69 8.35
N GLY A 13 -6.24 17.67 8.71
CA GLY A 13 -5.73 17.03 9.94
C GLY A 13 -5.67 15.50 9.91
N ARG A 14 -5.87 14.85 8.75
CA ARG A 14 -5.85 13.39 8.59
C ARG A 14 -4.79 12.97 7.60
N ALA A 15 -4.10 11.86 7.88
CA ALA A 15 -3.28 11.20 6.86
C ALA A 15 -4.20 10.66 5.76
N VAL A 16 -3.90 11.02 4.51
CA VAL A 16 -4.66 10.62 3.32
C VAL A 16 -3.87 9.73 2.39
N GLU A 17 -2.55 9.71 2.53
CA GLU A 17 -1.62 9.10 1.59
C GLU A 17 -0.25 8.92 2.27
N ALA A 18 0.43 7.80 2.03
CA ALA A 18 1.76 7.51 2.54
C ALA A 18 2.55 6.63 1.57
N ALA A 19 3.85 6.88 1.45
CA ALA A 19 4.79 6.04 0.70
C ALA A 19 5.90 5.58 1.66
N MET A 20 6.20 4.28 1.68
CA MET A 20 7.21 3.70 2.57
C MET A 20 8.12 2.73 1.83
N ALA A 21 9.42 2.82 2.10
CA ALA A 21 10.40 1.84 1.64
C ALA A 21 10.30 0.58 2.50
N LEU A 22 10.25 -0.59 1.86
CA LEU A 22 10.13 -1.89 2.52
C LEU A 22 11.47 -2.64 2.51
N PRO A 23 11.68 -3.58 3.46
CA PRO A 23 12.75 -4.56 3.38
C PRO A 23 12.73 -5.32 2.03
N ALA A 24 13.92 -5.55 1.47
CA ALA A 24 14.05 -6.30 0.23
C ALA A 24 13.62 -7.77 0.41
N GLY A 25 13.07 -8.37 -0.65
CA GLY A 25 12.68 -9.78 -0.67
C GLY A 25 11.32 -10.12 -0.05
N LEU A 26 10.60 -9.16 0.54
CA LEU A 26 9.21 -9.38 0.98
C LEU A 26 8.30 -9.66 -0.22
N SER A 27 7.47 -10.70 -0.12
CA SER A 27 6.33 -10.87 -1.01
C SER A 27 5.28 -9.79 -0.75
N CYS A 28 4.37 -9.57 -1.70
CA CYS A 28 3.36 -8.51 -1.57
C CYS A 28 2.42 -8.69 -0.37
N ASP A 29 2.17 -9.92 0.08
CA ASP A 29 1.34 -10.19 1.27
C ASP A 29 2.11 -9.88 2.57
N GLU A 30 3.40 -10.22 2.62
CA GLU A 30 4.29 -9.88 3.74
C GLU A 30 4.55 -8.37 3.82
N ALA A 31 4.71 -7.70 2.68
CA ALA A 31 4.81 -6.25 2.56
C ALA A 31 3.60 -5.53 3.17
N ALA A 32 2.38 -5.97 2.84
CA ALA A 32 1.15 -5.44 3.41
C ALA A 32 1.09 -5.68 4.93
N ALA A 33 1.47 -6.88 5.40
CA ALA A 33 1.50 -7.21 6.82
C ALA A 33 2.55 -6.39 7.60
N TRP A 34 3.74 -6.17 7.03
CA TRP A 34 4.82 -5.33 7.57
C TRP A 34 4.36 -3.88 7.71
N ALA A 35 3.69 -3.34 6.69
CA ALA A 35 3.07 -2.01 6.69
C ALA A 35 1.84 -1.89 7.64
N GLY A 36 1.52 -2.92 8.42
CA GLY A 36 0.48 -2.92 9.44
C GLY A 36 -0.89 -3.45 8.96
N PHE A 37 -1.07 -3.73 7.67
CA PHE A 37 -2.30 -4.29 7.11
C PHE A 37 -2.39 -5.81 7.33
N ARG A 38 -2.39 -6.24 8.60
CA ARG A 38 -2.42 -7.66 9.03
C ARG A 38 -3.66 -8.46 8.58
N ARG A 39 -4.67 -7.78 8.02
CA ARG A 39 -5.89 -8.37 7.45
C ARG A 39 -6.07 -8.02 5.97
N ALA A 40 -4.98 -7.65 5.29
CA ALA A 40 -4.98 -7.48 3.85
C ALA A 40 -5.40 -8.79 3.18
N MET A 41 -6.20 -8.66 2.13
CA MET A 41 -6.48 -9.73 1.18
C MET A 41 -5.42 -9.71 0.07
N PRO A 42 -5.17 -10.83 -0.63
CA PRO A 42 -4.12 -10.90 -1.64
C PRO A 42 -4.28 -9.86 -2.75
N PRO A 43 -3.22 -9.15 -3.17
CA PRO A 43 -3.29 -8.18 -4.27
C PRO A 43 -3.60 -8.84 -5.60
N ILE A 44 -3.93 -8.02 -6.60
CA ILE A 44 -3.65 -8.40 -7.98
C ILE A 44 -2.15 -8.18 -8.22
N ARG A 45 -1.49 -9.24 -8.69
CA ARG A 45 -0.07 -9.25 -9.04
C ARG A 45 0.08 -8.97 -10.54
N HIS A 46 0.78 -7.89 -10.86
CA HIS A 46 1.27 -7.57 -12.20
C HIS A 46 2.79 -7.84 -12.25
N PRO A 47 3.41 -7.93 -13.45
CA PRO A 47 4.86 -8.13 -13.57
C PRO A 47 5.70 -7.02 -12.91
N ASP A 48 5.14 -5.81 -12.82
CA ASP A 48 5.80 -4.58 -12.39
C ASP A 48 5.30 -4.04 -11.03
N ARG A 49 4.20 -4.59 -10.48
CA ARG A 49 3.57 -4.10 -9.24
C ARG A 49 2.58 -5.08 -8.61
N CYS A 50 2.25 -4.84 -7.34
CA CYS A 50 1.11 -5.44 -6.65
C CYS A 50 0.10 -4.35 -6.26
N ALA A 51 -1.18 -4.54 -6.54
CA ALA A 51 -2.21 -3.51 -6.42
C ALA A 51 -3.41 -3.91 -5.53
N TRP A 52 -3.90 -2.93 -4.76
CA TRP A 52 -5.05 -2.99 -3.87
C TRP A 52 -5.88 -1.67 -3.94
N PRO A 53 -7.22 -1.68 -3.87
CA PRO A 53 -8.04 -2.78 -4.35
C PRO A 53 -7.63 -3.12 -5.78
N GLY A 54 -7.60 -4.42 -6.11
CA GLY A 54 -7.55 -4.85 -7.50
C GLY A 54 -8.89 -4.62 -8.21
N LEU A 55 -9.27 -5.54 -9.09
CA LEU A 55 -10.56 -5.54 -9.80
C LEU A 55 -11.79 -5.71 -8.88
N SER A 56 -11.59 -6.01 -7.59
CA SER A 56 -12.67 -6.10 -6.60
C SER A 56 -12.17 -5.96 -5.15
N GLU A 57 -13.10 -5.75 -4.22
CA GLU A 57 -12.91 -5.78 -2.76
C GLU A 57 -12.29 -7.08 -2.21
N ARG A 58 -12.18 -8.15 -3.02
CA ARG A 58 -11.45 -9.37 -2.66
C ARG A 58 -9.93 -9.18 -2.63
N HIS A 59 -9.42 -8.04 -3.10
CA HIS A 59 -7.99 -7.76 -3.26
C HIS A 59 -7.58 -6.45 -2.56
N ARG A 60 -7.95 -6.25 -1.29
CA ARG A 60 -7.81 -4.95 -0.57
C ARG A 60 -6.82 -5.00 0.62
N LEU A 61 -6.17 -3.88 0.92
CA LEU A 61 -5.37 -3.71 2.15
C LEU A 61 -6.28 -3.55 3.39
N ALA A 62 -7.21 -2.60 3.30
CA ALA A 62 -8.24 -2.33 4.30
C ALA A 62 -9.43 -1.64 3.59
N ARG A 63 -10.58 -1.57 4.25
CA ARG A 63 -11.73 -0.81 3.74
C ARG A 63 -11.37 0.67 3.59
N GLY A 64 -11.70 1.26 2.44
CA GLY A 64 -11.39 2.67 2.16
C GLY A 64 -9.90 2.98 1.96
N VAL A 65 -9.05 1.96 1.77
CA VAL A 65 -7.61 2.10 1.54
C VAL A 65 -7.18 1.33 0.30
N ALA A 66 -6.57 2.07 -0.63
CA ALA A 66 -5.86 1.53 -1.77
C ALA A 66 -4.35 1.55 -1.52
N GLY A 67 -3.60 0.83 -2.35
CA GLY A 67 -2.16 0.84 -2.35
C GLY A 67 -1.54 0.10 -3.52
N GLU A 68 -0.28 0.41 -3.77
CA GLU A 68 0.54 -0.19 -4.82
C GLU A 68 1.96 -0.40 -4.30
N LEU A 69 2.46 -1.64 -4.41
CA LEU A 69 3.86 -1.96 -4.17
C LEU A 69 4.57 -2.11 -5.52
N SER A 70 5.67 -1.38 -5.72
CA SER A 70 6.58 -1.59 -6.84
C SER A 70 7.78 -2.45 -6.41
N PRO A 71 7.95 -3.68 -6.92
CA PRO A 71 9.13 -4.50 -6.65
C PRO A 71 10.43 -3.88 -7.16
N ALA A 72 10.37 -2.98 -8.16
CA ALA A 72 11.55 -2.33 -8.73
C ALA A 72 12.16 -1.27 -7.78
N THR A 73 11.34 -0.63 -6.94
CA THR A 73 11.79 0.38 -5.97
C THR A 73 11.73 -0.09 -4.52
N GLY A 74 11.02 -1.19 -4.25
CA GLY A 74 10.71 -1.64 -2.89
C GLY A 74 9.75 -0.72 -2.13
N VAL A 75 9.09 0.23 -2.81
CA VAL A 75 8.20 1.21 -2.19
C VAL A 75 6.75 0.73 -2.24
N LEU A 76 6.10 0.67 -1.08
CA LEU A 76 4.66 0.57 -0.96
C LEU A 76 4.07 1.99 -0.82
N HIS A 77 3.23 2.37 -1.78
CA HIS A 77 2.39 3.55 -1.72
C HIS A 77 0.99 3.16 -1.27
N VAL A 78 0.37 3.90 -0.36
CA VAL A 78 -1.02 3.70 0.09
C VAL A 78 -1.76 5.02 0.15
N TRP A 79 -3.05 5.00 -0.19
CA TRP A 79 -3.90 6.20 -0.15
C TRP A 79 -5.34 5.86 0.21
N ARG A 80 -6.04 6.84 0.75
CA ARG A 80 -7.47 6.73 1.04
C ARG A 80 -8.28 6.84 -0.24
N ILE A 81 -9.28 5.98 -0.37
CA ILE A 81 -10.32 6.05 -1.39
C ILE A 81 -11.66 6.31 -0.71
N ALA A 82 -12.60 6.91 -1.43
CA ALA A 82 -13.98 7.00 -0.97
C ALA A 82 -14.58 5.60 -0.84
N ASP A 83 -15.30 5.33 0.26
CA ASP A 83 -16.19 4.17 0.34
C ASP A 83 -17.24 4.30 -0.78
N ARG A 84 -17.29 3.32 -1.69
CA ARG A 84 -18.36 3.14 -2.67
C ARG A 84 -19.45 2.22 -2.11
#